data_AF-A0A318S788-F1
#
_entry.id   AF-A0A318S788-F1
#
_cell.length_a   1.000
_cell.length_b   1.000
_cell.length_c   1.000
_cell.angle_alpha   90.00
_cell.angle_beta   90.00
_cell.angle_gamma   90.00
#
_symmetry.space_group_name_H-M   'P 1'
#
loop_
_entity.id
_entity.type
_entity.pdbx_description
1 polymer ?
#
loop_
_entity_poly.entity_id
_entity_poly.type
_entity_poly.pdbx_seq_one_letter_code
_entity_poly.pdbx_strand_id
1 'polypeptide(L)'
;MISKPVSLIERRNNRVYCSECVKHARGRKGFYTDDPKAFSPALRTAIRKRDGHACQACGRTQAEAGTLHVHHIDYDKYNNNPMNLIALCRVCHGQTNFGTESWQARLQAQMTARFV
;
A
#
# COMPACT_ATOMS: atom_id res chain seq x y z
N MET A 1 -30.78 3.94 -2.39
CA MET A 1 -30.57 2.95 -3.47
C MET A 1 -31.53 3.31 -4.60
N ILE A 2 -31.04 3.85 -5.71
CA ILE A 2 -31.90 4.16 -6.87
C ILE A 2 -31.41 3.31 -8.04
N SER A 3 -32.16 2.26 -8.33
CA SER A 3 -31.98 1.34 -9.45
C SER A 3 -32.29 2.06 -10.76
N LYS A 4 -31.28 2.29 -11.61
CA LYS A 4 -31.47 2.84 -12.96
C LYS A 4 -31.94 1.75 -13.94
N PRO A 5 -32.77 2.09 -14.94
CA PRO A 5 -33.41 1.13 -15.85
C PRO A 5 -32.43 0.41 -16.78
N VAL A 6 -32.78 -0.84 -17.13
CA VAL A 6 -31.96 -1.87 -17.81
C VAL A 6 -31.53 -1.49 -19.24
N SER A 7 -32.07 -0.43 -19.83
CA SER A 7 -31.84 -0.03 -21.22
C SER A 7 -30.52 0.70 -21.50
N LEU A 8 -29.66 0.91 -20.49
CA LEU A 8 -28.34 1.56 -20.62
C LEU A 8 -27.18 0.64 -20.19
N ILE A 9 -27.32 -0.66 -20.45
CA ILE A 9 -26.37 -1.70 -20.06
C ILE A 9 -25.64 -2.23 -21.29
N GLU A 10 -24.33 -1.98 -21.35
CA GLU A 10 -23.44 -2.62 -22.32
C GLU A 10 -22.66 -3.74 -21.63
N ARG A 11 -22.52 -4.89 -22.31
CA ARG A 11 -21.84 -6.08 -21.80
C ARG A 11 -20.45 -6.23 -22.42
N ARG A 12 -19.41 -6.27 -21.59
CA ARG A 12 -18.04 -6.64 -22.00
C ARG A 12 -17.40 -7.52 -20.93
N ASN A 13 -16.76 -8.62 -21.34
CA ASN A 13 -16.10 -9.60 -20.46
C ASN A 13 -16.98 -10.04 -19.28
N ASN A 14 -18.24 -10.38 -19.58
CA ASN A 14 -19.25 -10.86 -18.63
C ASN A 14 -19.55 -9.92 -17.45
N ARG A 15 -19.32 -8.61 -17.59
CA ARG A 15 -19.70 -7.57 -16.62
C ARG A 15 -20.58 -6.52 -17.26
N VAL A 16 -21.49 -5.98 -16.46
CA VAL A 16 -22.49 -4.97 -16.83
C VAL A 16 -22.00 -3.60 -16.36
N TYR A 17 -21.91 -2.64 -17.27
CA TYR A 17 -21.53 -1.26 -16.98
C TYR A 17 -22.60 -0.30 -17.49
N CYS A 18 -22.77 0.86 -16.84
CA CYS A 18 -23.58 1.94 -17.41
C CYS A 18 -22.83 2.60 -18.59
N SER A 19 -23.59 3.21 -19.51
CA SER A 19 -23.10 3.81 -20.76
C SER A 19 -22.02 4.91 -20.59
N GLU A 20 -21.94 5.55 -19.42
CA GLU A 20 -20.89 6.51 -19.09
C GLU A 20 -19.56 5.86 -18.63
N CYS A 21 -19.63 4.65 -18.07
CA CYS A 21 -18.46 3.92 -17.55
C CYS A 21 -17.66 3.17 -18.63
N VAL A 22 -18.24 2.87 -19.79
CA VAL A 22 -17.55 2.17 -20.90
C VAL A 22 -16.44 3.01 -21.53
N LYS A 23 -16.58 4.34 -21.52
CA LYS A 23 -15.60 5.27 -22.10
C LYS A 23 -14.29 5.33 -21.30
N HIS A 24 -14.31 4.89 -20.05
CA HIS A 24 -13.15 4.86 -19.15
C HIS A 24 -12.41 3.50 -19.14
N ALA A 25 -12.77 2.57 -20.05
CA ALA A 25 -12.16 1.23 -20.13
C ALA A 25 -10.72 1.21 -20.69
N ARG A 26 -9.98 2.32 -20.67
CA ARG A 26 -8.53 2.36 -20.92
C ARG A 26 -7.80 2.63 -19.61
N GLY A 27 -7.37 1.55 -18.96
CA GLY A 27 -6.46 1.61 -17.83
C GLY A 27 -7.18 1.89 -16.51
N ARG A 28 -7.27 0.85 -15.68
CA ARG A 28 -7.76 0.95 -14.30
C ARG A 28 -6.98 2.04 -13.55
N LYS A 29 -7.64 3.14 -13.21
CA LYS A 29 -7.36 3.86 -11.97
C LYS A 29 -8.65 3.80 -11.16
N GLY A 30 -8.63 2.99 -10.10
CA GLY A 30 -9.72 2.99 -9.13
C GLY A 30 -9.97 4.42 -8.69
N PHE A 31 -11.24 4.81 -8.67
CA PHE A 31 -11.68 6.08 -8.13
C PHE A 31 -11.53 5.98 -6.61
N TYR A 32 -10.36 6.35 -6.08
CA TYR A 32 -10.13 6.51 -4.65
C TYR A 32 -10.33 7.99 -4.31
N THR A 33 -11.52 8.32 -3.82
CA THR A 33 -11.61 9.18 -2.64
C THR A 33 -11.12 8.26 -1.50
N ASP A 34 -10.04 8.53 -0.76
CA ASP A 34 -9.86 9.65 0.16
C ASP A 34 -8.36 9.95 0.44
N ASP A 35 -8.09 11.23 0.63
CA ASP A 35 -6.84 11.98 0.89
C ASP A 35 -5.44 11.40 0.49
N PRO A 36 -4.96 11.67 -0.75
CA PRO A 36 -3.59 11.38 -1.17
C PRO A 36 -2.49 12.19 -0.46
N LYS A 37 -2.82 13.20 0.38
CA LYS A 37 -1.80 14.02 1.04
C LYS A 37 -1.11 13.30 2.22
N ALA A 38 -1.80 12.39 2.90
CA ALA A 38 -1.27 11.77 4.12
C ALA A 38 -0.08 10.82 3.85
N PHE A 39 -0.16 9.95 2.84
CA PHE A 39 0.94 9.06 2.43
C PHE A 39 1.88 9.73 1.40
N SER A 40 2.38 10.93 1.76
CA SER A 40 3.16 11.78 0.86
C SER A 40 4.53 11.21 0.48
N PRO A 41 5.16 11.67 -0.62
CA PRO A 41 6.58 11.43 -0.87
C PRO A 41 7.48 11.84 0.31
N ALA A 42 7.17 12.96 0.98
CA ALA A 42 7.92 13.46 2.12
C ALA A 42 7.88 12.48 3.31
N LEU A 43 6.70 11.95 3.64
CA LEU A 43 6.56 10.92 4.68
C LEU A 43 7.40 9.68 4.33
N ARG A 44 7.30 9.19 3.09
CA ARG A 44 8.07 8.01 2.66
C ARG A 44 9.58 8.24 2.73
N THR A 45 10.06 9.45 2.40
CA THR A 45 11.46 9.83 2.55
C THR A 45 11.87 9.86 4.02
N ALA A 46 11.05 10.44 4.91
CA ALA A 46 11.32 10.47 6.34
C ALA A 46 11.43 9.06 6.95
N ILE A 47 10.53 8.13 6.56
CA ILE A 47 10.59 6.73 7.01
C ILE A 47 11.87 6.04 6.55
N ARG A 48 12.28 6.18 5.28
CA ARG A 48 13.53 5.59 4.79
C ARG A 48 14.76 6.16 5.50
N LYS A 49 14.77 7.47 5.76
CA LYS A 49 15.84 8.15 6.50
C LYS A 49 15.92 7.65 7.93
N ARG A 50 14.77 7.55 8.63
CA ARG A 50 14.67 6.96 9.96
C ARG A 50 15.25 5.55 9.95
N ASP A 51 14.89 4.75 8.96
CA ASP A 51 15.32 3.34 8.84
C ASP A 51 16.74 3.17 8.29
N GLY A 52 17.54 4.24 8.27
CA GLY A 52 18.95 4.17 7.89
C GLY A 52 19.18 3.74 6.43
N HIS A 53 18.19 3.94 5.56
CA HIS A 53 18.20 3.41 4.20
C HIS A 53 18.48 1.90 4.14
N ALA A 54 17.99 1.15 5.12
CA ALA A 54 18.11 -0.30 5.19
C ALA A 54 16.74 -0.98 5.37
N CYS A 55 16.60 -2.17 4.79
CA CYS A 55 15.44 -3.01 4.99
C CYS A 55 15.36 -3.43 6.45
N GLN A 56 14.26 -3.10 7.11
CA GLN A 56 14.09 -3.42 8.53
C GLN A 56 13.87 -4.92 8.75
N ALA A 57 13.42 -5.68 7.73
CA ALA A 57 13.20 -7.11 7.86
C ALA A 57 14.47 -7.98 7.70
N CYS A 58 15.44 -7.56 6.87
CA CYS A 58 16.61 -8.38 6.53
C CYS A 58 17.96 -7.65 6.66
N GLY A 59 17.97 -6.38 7.07
CA GLY A 59 19.18 -5.58 7.31
C GLY A 59 19.87 -5.03 6.05
N ARG A 60 19.58 -5.58 4.86
CA ARG A 60 20.22 -5.11 3.62
C ARG A 60 19.93 -3.65 3.33
N THR A 61 20.98 -2.90 3.02
CA THR A 61 20.94 -1.50 2.61
C THR A 61 20.25 -1.31 1.26
N GLN A 62 19.87 -0.07 0.96
CA GLN A 62 19.37 0.32 -0.35
C GLN A 62 20.38 0.05 -1.48
N ALA A 63 21.68 0.06 -1.18
CA ALA A 63 22.73 -0.29 -2.15
C ALA A 63 22.73 -1.79 -2.48
N GLU A 64 22.46 -2.66 -1.50
CA GLU A 64 22.48 -4.11 -1.66
C GLU A 64 21.17 -4.69 -2.21
N ALA A 65 20.03 -4.10 -1.84
CA ALA A 65 18.70 -4.64 -2.14
C ALA A 65 17.87 -3.76 -3.10
N GLY A 66 18.43 -2.62 -3.53
CA GLY A 66 17.76 -1.64 -4.38
C GLY A 66 16.73 -0.80 -3.62
N THR A 67 15.80 -0.21 -4.36
CA THR A 67 14.78 0.71 -3.83
C THR A 67 14.00 0.11 -2.66
N LEU A 68 13.92 0.87 -1.57
CA LEU A 68 13.11 0.53 -0.41
C LEU A 68 11.67 1.04 -0.55
N HIS A 69 10.72 0.18 -0.24
CA HIS A 69 9.29 0.47 -0.16
C HIS A 69 8.89 0.75 1.28
N VAL A 70 7.88 1.59 1.48
CA VAL A 70 7.31 1.83 2.81
C VAL A 70 6.03 1.02 2.92
N HIS A 71 5.98 0.17 3.94
CA HIS A 71 4.90 -0.77 4.21
C HIS A 71 4.14 -0.36 5.47
N HIS A 72 2.82 -0.46 5.43
CA HIS A 72 1.92 -0.33 6.58
C HIS A 72 1.88 -1.66 7.33
N ILE A 73 2.32 -1.69 8.58
CA ILE A 73 2.47 -2.92 9.38
C ILE A 73 1.11 -3.57 9.66
N ASP A 74 0.07 -2.77 9.89
CA ASP A 74 -1.31 -3.20 10.12
C ASP A 74 -2.13 -3.48 8.85
N TYR A 75 -1.52 -3.31 7.66
CA TYR A 75 -2.17 -3.42 6.35
C TYR A 75 -3.30 -2.40 6.09
N ASP A 76 -3.53 -1.44 7.00
CA ASP A 76 -4.42 -0.31 6.76
C ASP A 76 -3.65 0.82 6.08
N LYS A 77 -3.87 0.96 4.77
CA LYS A 77 -3.27 2.01 3.94
C LYS A 77 -3.61 3.44 4.38
N TYR A 78 -4.62 3.62 5.24
CA TYR A 78 -5.00 4.92 5.77
C TYR A 78 -4.29 5.26 7.10
N ASN A 79 -3.74 4.26 7.80
CA ASN A 79 -2.98 4.47 9.02
C ASN A 79 -1.53 4.91 8.74
N ASN A 80 -1.36 6.21 8.49
CA ASN A 80 -0.07 6.82 8.16
C ASN A 80 0.79 7.21 9.38
N ASN A 81 0.49 6.65 10.56
CA ASN A 81 1.33 6.87 11.74
C ASN A 81 2.76 6.36 11.45
N PRO A 82 3.82 7.15 11.65
CA PRO A 82 5.20 6.70 11.43
C PRO A 82 5.54 5.39 12.14
N MET A 83 4.98 5.12 13.31
CA MET A 83 5.19 3.87 14.05
C MET A 83 4.54 2.64 13.39
N ASN A 84 3.54 2.85 12.54
CA ASN A 84 2.90 1.82 11.72
C ASN A 84 3.58 1.67 10.34
N LEU A 85 4.57 2.51 10.02
CA LEU A 85 5.25 2.49 8.72
C LEU A 85 6.67 1.94 8.85
N ILE A 86 7.09 1.10 7.90
CA ILE A 86 8.42 0.47 7.93
C ILE A 86 9.04 0.34 6.53
N ALA A 87 10.34 0.57 6.43
CA ALA A 87 11.08 0.43 5.17
C ALA A 87 11.48 -1.03 4.91
N LEU A 88 11.07 -1.57 3.76
CA LEU A 88 11.35 -2.94 3.31
C LEU A 88 11.95 -2.96 1.90
N CYS A 89 12.85 -3.89 1.63
CA CYS A 89 13.27 -4.17 0.26
C CYS A 89 12.15 -4.86 -0.52
N ARG A 90 12.26 -4.89 -1.85
CA ARG A 90 11.26 -5.52 -2.73
C ARG A 90 10.93 -6.97 -2.36
N VAL A 91 11.93 -7.75 -1.96
CA VAL A 91 11.76 -9.17 -1.59
C VAL A 91 10.94 -9.30 -0.31
N CYS A 92 11.36 -8.63 0.77
CA CYS A 92 10.65 -8.68 2.05
C CYS A 92 9.24 -8.06 1.94
N HIS A 93 9.09 -6.97 1.20
CA HIS A 93 7.77 -6.37 0.93
C HIS A 93 6.83 -7.34 0.19
N GLY A 94 7.37 -8.12 -0.76
CA GLY A 94 6.59 -9.16 -1.44
C GLY A 94 6.14 -10.28 -0.50
N GLN A 95 6.98 -10.65 0.47
CA GLN A 95 6.67 -11.67 1.48
C GLN A 95 5.62 -11.18 2.48
N THR A 96 5.70 -9.92 2.93
CA THR A 96 4.79 -9.36 3.93
C THR A 96 3.40 -9.07 3.37
N ASN A 97 3.28 -8.79 2.07
CA ASN A 97 2.00 -8.49 1.41
C ASN A 97 0.90 -9.56 1.58
N PHE A 98 1.25 -10.80 1.93
CA PHE A 98 0.28 -11.88 2.15
C PHE A 98 -0.26 -11.95 3.59
N GLY A 99 0.13 -11.01 4.47
CA GLY A 99 -0.64 -10.72 5.68
C GLY A 99 -0.68 -11.81 6.73
N THR A 100 0.38 -12.63 6.89
CA THR A 100 0.38 -13.60 8.00
C THR A 100 0.56 -12.85 9.32
N GLU A 101 -0.19 -13.24 10.36
CA GLU A 101 -0.11 -12.65 11.71
C GLU A 101 1.34 -12.60 12.24
N SER A 102 2.16 -13.59 11.85
CA SER A 102 3.58 -13.66 12.19
C SER A 102 4.40 -12.48 11.67
N TRP A 103 4.11 -11.93 10.48
CA TRP A 103 4.83 -10.77 9.95
C TRP A 103 4.41 -9.49 10.66
N GLN A 104 3.11 -9.28 10.84
CA GLN A 104 2.60 -8.10 11.55
C GLN A 104 3.17 -8.02 12.96
N ALA A 105 3.06 -9.10 13.73
CA ALA A 105 3.59 -9.18 15.09
C ALA A 105 5.11 -8.93 15.14
N ARG A 106 5.87 -9.54 14.22
CA ARG A 106 7.33 -9.38 14.14
C ARG A 106 7.75 -7.94 13.84
N LEU A 107 7.13 -7.31 12.83
CA LEU A 107 7.45 -5.94 12.43
C LEU A 107 7.00 -4.93 13.50
N GLN A 108 5.86 -5.17 14.13
CA GLN A 108 5.37 -4.35 15.24
C GLN A 108 6.31 -4.43 16.45
N ALA A 109 6.73 -5.64 16.85
CA ALA A 109 7.67 -5.84 17.94
C ALA A 109 9.01 -5.14 17.68
N GLN A 110 9.53 -5.24 16.45
CA GLN A 110 10.74 -4.53 16.04
C GLN A 110 10.59 -3.01 16.13
N MET A 111 9.45 -2.46 15.69
CA MET A 111 9.18 -1.03 15.79
C MET A 111 9.05 -0.57 17.24
N THR A 112 8.37 -1.34 18.08
CA THR A 112 8.22 -1.02 19.51
C THR A 112 9.58 -1.05 20.22
N ALA A 113 10.35 -2.12 20.07
CA ALA A 113 11.65 -2.30 20.74
C ALA A 113 12.70 -1.22 20.40
N ARG A 114 12.49 -0.46 19.33
CA ARG A 114 13.38 0.60 18.87
C ARG A 114 13.25 1.92 19.65
N PHE A 115 12.13 2.13 20.34
CA PHE A 115 11.81 3.36 21.06
C PHE A 115 11.53 3.14 22.56
N VAL A 116 11.97 2.00 23.09
CA VAL A 116 12.01 1.70 24.53
C VAL A 116 13.44 1.89 25.04
#